data_AF-A0A535ZFN1-F1
#
_entry.id   AF-A0A535ZFN1-F1
#
_cell.length_a   1.000
_cell.length_b   1.000
_cell.length_c   1.000
_cell.angle_alpha   90.00
_cell.angle_beta   90.00
_cell.angle_gamma   90.00
#
_symmetry.space_group_name_H-M   'P 1'
#
loop_
_entity.id
_entity.type
_entity.pdbx_description
1 polymer ?
#
loop_
_entity_poly.entity_id
_entity_poly.type
_entity_poly.pdbx_seq_one_letter_code
_entity_poly.pdbx_strand_id
1 'polypeptide(L)'
;MIVIAAAAALFSTHRVADRTSPADTSQAIMAYKTMVGTDHDKVQTAGQAEGCSSGSEFAGCEAYFALIMPTQNQFLADLNRFHTPSRFATADSQLRHHLTVQIARENVILTADRAQDAATADLWVKVQDGQTGRTWVQIMVA
;
A
#
# COMPACT_ATOMS: atom_id res chain seq x y z
N MET A 1 -39.51 -20.37 31.10
CA MET A 1 -39.19 -19.12 30.37
C MET A 1 -37.76 -18.73 30.69
N ILE A 2 -36.96 -18.69 29.61
CA ILE A 2 -35.79 -17.84 29.32
C ILE A 2 -34.66 -17.75 30.37
N VAL A 3 -33.65 -18.57 30.13
CA VAL A 3 -32.25 -18.35 30.55
C VAL A 3 -31.72 -17.17 29.71
N ILE A 4 -31.45 -16.03 30.35
CA ILE A 4 -30.81 -14.89 29.66
C ILE A 4 -29.30 -15.08 29.77
N ALA A 5 -28.70 -15.62 28.72
CA ALA A 5 -27.27 -15.56 28.49
C ALA A 5 -26.90 -14.11 28.15
N ALA A 6 -26.27 -13.40 29.09
CA ALA A 6 -25.65 -12.12 28.78
C ALA A 6 -24.33 -12.40 28.04
N ALA A 7 -24.37 -12.26 26.72
CA ALA A 7 -23.20 -12.22 25.86
C ALA A 7 -22.25 -11.13 26.36
N ALA A 8 -21.07 -11.51 26.85
CA ALA A 8 -19.98 -10.59 27.02
C ALA A 8 -19.56 -10.12 25.63
N ALA A 9 -20.01 -8.92 25.27
CA ALA A 9 -19.57 -8.23 24.08
C ALA A 9 -18.05 -8.21 24.07
N LEU A 10 -17.45 -8.94 23.13
CA LEU A 10 -16.10 -8.69 22.66
C LEU A 10 -16.10 -7.28 22.06
N PHE A 11 -15.91 -6.29 22.92
CA PHE A 11 -15.36 -5.01 22.51
C PHE A 11 -13.97 -5.34 21.99
N SER A 12 -13.91 -5.64 20.69
CA SER A 12 -12.71 -5.59 19.87
C SER A 12 -12.28 -4.13 19.82
N THR A 13 -11.83 -3.62 20.95
CA THR A 13 -10.96 -2.46 21.01
C THR A 13 -9.74 -2.88 20.22
N HIS A 14 -9.48 -2.18 19.11
CA HIS A 14 -8.18 -2.20 18.46
C HIS A 14 -7.14 -1.97 19.55
N ARG A 15 -6.52 -3.05 20.06
CA ARG A 15 -5.35 -2.95 20.90
C ARG A 15 -4.33 -2.27 20.02
N VAL A 16 -4.19 -0.96 20.20
CA VAL A 16 -2.99 -0.22 19.84
C VAL A 16 -1.86 -1.08 20.39
N ALA A 17 -1.08 -1.68 19.49
CA ALA A 17 0.04 -2.51 19.86
C ALA A 17 0.87 -1.73 20.88
N ASP A 18 0.95 -2.28 22.09
CA ASP A 18 1.71 -1.70 23.19
C ASP A 18 3.15 -1.50 22.70
N ARG A 19 3.67 -0.28 22.81
CA ARG A 19 4.93 0.20 22.21
C ARG A 19 6.21 -0.40 22.84
N THR A 20 6.11 -1.58 23.45
CA THR A 20 7.15 -2.15 24.33
C THR A 20 7.52 -3.60 23.99
N SER A 21 6.84 -4.26 23.05
CA SER A 21 7.30 -5.56 22.56
C SER A 21 8.45 -5.35 21.56
N PRO A 22 9.63 -5.98 21.75
CA PRO A 22 10.71 -5.90 20.77
C PRO A 22 10.20 -6.27 19.38
N ALA A 23 10.61 -5.51 18.36
CA ALA A 23 10.22 -5.73 16.97
C ALA A 23 10.49 -7.17 16.48
N ASP A 24 11.42 -7.86 17.14
CA ASP A 24 11.86 -9.21 16.80
C ASP A 24 11.16 -10.33 17.60
N THR A 25 10.12 -10.01 18.38
CA THR A 25 9.28 -11.08 18.95
C THR A 25 8.47 -11.76 17.85
N SER A 26 8.21 -13.07 17.99
CA SER A 26 7.41 -13.82 17.01
C SER A 26 6.04 -13.18 16.77
N GLN A 27 5.43 -12.60 17.81
CA GLN A 27 4.14 -11.90 17.69
C GLN A 27 4.26 -10.59 16.89
N ALA A 28 5.28 -9.76 17.17
CA ALA A 28 5.51 -8.52 16.43
C ALA A 28 5.83 -8.79 14.96
N ILE A 29 6.65 -9.81 14.70
CA ILE A 29 6.98 -10.27 13.35
C ILE A 29 5.73 -10.72 12.62
N MET A 30 4.88 -11.57 13.23
CA MET A 30 3.63 -12.00 12.58
C MET A 30 2.71 -10.81 12.27
N ALA A 31 2.55 -9.88 13.20
CA ALA A 31 1.75 -8.68 12.98
C ALA A 31 2.29 -7.83 11.81
N TYR A 32 3.62 -7.66 11.75
CA TYR A 32 4.28 -6.98 10.64
C TYR A 32 4.04 -7.68 9.30
N LYS A 33 4.22 -9.00 9.24
CA LYS A 33 3.96 -9.81 8.02
C LYS A 33 2.52 -9.68 7.55
N THR A 34 1.56 -9.76 8.48
CA THR A 34 0.13 -9.63 8.19
C THR A 34 -0.21 -8.25 7.64
N MET A 35 0.35 -7.18 8.22
CA MET A 35 0.17 -5.81 7.71
C MET A 35 0.70 -5.69 6.28
N VAL A 36 1.95 -6.12 6.04
CA VAL A 36 2.57 -6.05 4.71
C VAL A 36 1.76 -6.84 3.67
N GLY A 37 1.33 -8.05 3.99
CA GLY A 37 0.52 -8.87 3.08
C GLY A 37 -0.84 -8.22 2.80
N THR A 38 -1.54 -7.78 3.84
CA THR A 38 -2.87 -7.17 3.71
C THR A 38 -2.85 -5.91 2.85
N ASP A 39 -1.89 -5.01 3.07
CA ASP A 39 -1.83 -3.76 2.33
C ASP A 39 -1.32 -3.95 0.91
N HIS A 40 -0.39 -4.89 0.70
CA HIS A 40 -0.01 -5.28 -0.65
C HIS A 40 -1.20 -5.80 -1.46
N ASP A 41 -2.03 -6.67 -0.88
CA ASP A 41 -3.20 -7.22 -1.57
C ASP A 41 -4.24 -6.14 -1.90
N LYS A 42 -4.40 -5.13 -1.03
CA LYS A 42 -5.24 -3.95 -1.32
C LYS A 42 -4.70 -3.14 -2.50
N VAL A 43 -3.39 -2.89 -2.55
CA VAL A 43 -2.76 -2.17 -3.66
C VAL A 43 -2.92 -2.95 -4.96
N GLN A 44 -2.70 -4.27 -4.95
CA GLN A 44 -2.90 -5.11 -6.13
C GLN A 44 -4.35 -5.09 -6.60
N THR A 45 -5.30 -5.22 -5.67
CA THR A 45 -6.74 -5.17 -5.99
C THR A 45 -7.14 -3.82 -6.59
N ALA A 46 -6.66 -2.71 -6.02
CA ALA A 46 -6.92 -1.37 -6.56
C ALA A 46 -6.30 -1.18 -7.95
N GLY A 47 -5.12 -1.75 -8.19
CA GLY A 47 -4.43 -1.70 -9.49
C GLY A 47 -5.08 -2.51 -10.60
N GLN A 48 -6.09 -3.34 -10.31
CA GLN A 48 -6.86 -4.07 -11.33
C GLN A 48 -8.04 -3.27 -11.91
N ALA A 49 -8.35 -2.09 -11.36
CA ALA A 49 -9.29 -1.17 -11.99
C ALA A 49 -8.74 -0.72 -13.37
N GLU A 50 -9.63 -0.39 -14.33
CA GLU A 50 -9.25 0.01 -15.69
C GLU A 50 -8.03 0.94 -15.70
N GLY A 51 -6.96 0.49 -16.35
CA GLY A 51 -5.63 1.05 -16.18
C GLY A 51 -5.45 2.41 -16.84
N CYS A 52 -4.65 3.27 -16.23
CA CYS A 52 -4.07 4.42 -16.89
C CYS A 52 -3.04 3.93 -17.92
N SER A 53 -3.40 3.89 -19.21
CA SER A 53 -2.52 3.43 -20.29
C SER A 53 -2.04 4.59 -21.16
N SER A 54 -0.86 4.43 -21.77
CA SER A 54 -0.28 5.45 -22.66
C SER A 54 -1.07 5.54 -23.97
N GLY A 55 -1.39 6.75 -24.44
CA GLY A 55 -2.04 6.99 -25.74
C GLY A 55 -3.15 8.03 -25.68
N SER A 56 -4.00 8.09 -26.71
CA SER A 56 -5.19 8.99 -26.76
C SER A 56 -6.29 8.63 -25.74
N GLU A 57 -6.06 7.62 -24.90
CA GLU A 57 -6.97 7.05 -23.91
C GLU A 57 -6.56 7.41 -22.48
N PHE A 58 -6.06 8.63 -22.24
CA PHE A 58 -5.87 9.17 -20.87
C PHE A 58 -7.19 9.25 -20.07
N ALA A 59 -8.33 9.16 -20.76
CA ALA A 59 -9.64 9.06 -20.15
C ALA A 59 -9.73 7.82 -19.25
N GLY A 60 -9.50 8.01 -17.95
CA GLY A 60 -9.53 6.93 -16.94
C GLY A 60 -8.40 7.01 -15.91
N CYS A 61 -7.33 7.75 -16.18
CA CYS A 61 -6.21 7.90 -15.25
C CYS A 61 -6.62 8.48 -13.90
N GLU A 62 -7.47 9.51 -13.88
CA GLU A 62 -8.00 10.06 -12.62
C GLU A 62 -8.77 9.03 -11.79
N ALA A 63 -9.65 8.23 -12.41
CA ALA A 63 -10.43 7.20 -11.72
C ALA A 63 -9.52 6.07 -11.18
N TYR A 64 -8.54 5.67 -11.97
CA TYR A 64 -7.51 4.72 -11.55
C TYR A 64 -6.70 5.24 -10.35
N PHE A 65 -6.17 6.46 -10.43
CA PHE A 65 -5.37 7.06 -9.36
C PHE A 65 -6.18 7.37 -8.11
N ALA A 66 -7.47 7.69 -8.23
CA ALA A 66 -8.38 7.83 -7.10
C ALA A 66 -8.54 6.53 -6.29
N LEU A 67 -8.32 5.37 -6.90
CA LEU A 67 -8.36 4.07 -6.23
C LEU A 67 -6.99 3.66 -5.67
N ILE A 68 -5.93 3.72 -6.49
CA ILE A 68 -4.64 3.15 -6.11
C ILE A 68 -3.85 4.04 -5.14
N MET A 69 -3.81 5.37 -5.35
CA MET A 69 -2.99 6.26 -4.52
C MET A 69 -3.38 6.25 -3.03
N PRO A 70 -4.66 6.24 -2.64
CA PRO A 70 -5.02 6.11 -1.22
C PRO A 70 -4.53 4.80 -0.60
N THR A 71 -4.58 3.68 -1.33
CA THR A 71 -4.09 2.39 -0.82
C THR A 71 -2.58 2.39 -0.62
N GLN A 72 -1.82 2.97 -1.55
CA GLN A 72 -0.36 3.12 -1.42
C GLN A 72 0.03 4.06 -0.27
N ASN A 73 -0.68 5.19 -0.11
CA ASN A 73 -0.46 6.11 1.01
C ASN A 73 -0.75 5.43 2.36
N GLN A 74 -1.82 4.65 2.43
CA GLN A 74 -2.15 3.89 3.64
C GLN A 74 -1.07 2.86 3.96
N PHE A 75 -0.59 2.13 2.95
CA PHE A 75 0.49 1.16 3.14
C PHE A 75 1.77 1.83 3.66
N LEU A 76 2.17 2.96 3.07
CA LEU A 76 3.32 3.72 3.55
C LEU A 76 3.11 4.24 4.99
N ALA A 77 1.91 4.68 5.33
CA ALA A 77 1.57 5.13 6.67
C ALA A 77 1.65 3.99 7.70
N ASP A 78 1.18 2.80 7.35
CA ASP A 78 1.21 1.64 8.25
C ASP A 78 2.64 1.10 8.41
N LEU A 79 3.42 1.07 7.33
CA LEU A 79 4.87 0.84 7.44
C LEU A 79 5.49 1.83 8.43
N ASN A 80 5.18 3.13 8.37
CA ASN A 80 5.73 4.15 9.29
C ASN A 80 5.28 4.00 10.74
N ARG A 81 4.18 3.28 11.01
CA ARG A 81 3.68 3.03 12.37
C ARG A 81 4.25 1.77 13.00
N PHE A 82 4.59 0.78 12.19
CA PHE A 82 5.17 -0.47 12.66
C PHE A 82 6.68 -0.33 12.91
N HIS A 83 7.15 -1.02 13.95
CA HIS A 83 8.58 -1.21 14.15
C HIS A 83 9.05 -2.34 13.24
N THR A 84 9.89 -2.03 12.26
CA THR A 84 10.39 -3.02 11.29
C THR A 84 11.27 -4.05 12.00
N PRO A 85 10.94 -5.35 11.93
CA PRO A 85 11.81 -6.41 12.43
C PRO A 85 13.18 -6.36 11.74
N SER A 86 14.26 -6.58 12.49
CA SER A 86 15.64 -6.39 12.03
C SER A 86 15.93 -7.18 10.74
N ARG A 87 15.42 -8.40 10.64
CA ARG A 87 15.55 -9.27 9.47
C ARG A 87 14.89 -8.75 8.18
N PHE A 88 13.99 -7.78 8.29
CA PHE A 88 13.27 -7.19 7.15
C PHE A 88 13.71 -5.76 6.83
N ALA A 89 14.63 -5.17 7.61
CA ALA A 89 14.99 -3.76 7.49
C ALA A 89 15.37 -3.30 6.06
N THR A 90 16.12 -4.12 5.33
CA THR A 90 16.51 -3.79 3.95
C THR A 90 15.30 -3.82 3.00
N ALA A 91 14.52 -4.89 3.02
CA ALA A 91 13.35 -5.04 2.15
C ALA A 91 12.27 -3.97 2.45
N ASP A 92 12.07 -3.66 3.73
CA ASP A 92 11.19 -2.59 4.20
C ASP A 92 11.63 -1.21 3.67
N SER A 93 12.92 -0.88 3.79
CA SER A 93 13.45 0.39 3.27
C SER A 93 13.25 0.55 1.76
N GLN A 94 13.43 -0.55 1.02
CA GLN A 94 13.25 -0.59 -0.43
C GLN A 94 11.76 -0.49 -0.81
N LEU A 95 10.87 -1.12 -0.05
CA LEU A 95 9.42 -0.99 -0.23
C LEU A 95 8.96 0.46 0.02
N ARG A 96 9.37 1.08 1.13
CA ARG A 96 9.03 2.48 1.43
C ARG A 96 9.53 3.43 0.34
N HIS A 97 10.75 3.24 -0.11
CA HIS A 97 11.31 4.04 -1.21
C HIS A 97 10.50 3.85 -2.48
N HIS A 98 10.15 2.61 -2.82
CA HIS A 98 9.33 2.31 -4.00
C HIS A 98 7.95 2.97 -3.92
N LEU A 99 7.22 2.82 -2.82
CA LEU A 99 5.92 3.44 -2.61
C LEU A 99 6.01 4.97 -2.72
N THR A 100 7.02 5.59 -2.11
CA THR A 100 7.22 7.04 -2.16
C THR A 100 7.45 7.53 -3.59
N VAL A 101 8.32 6.86 -4.35
CA VAL A 101 8.59 7.20 -5.75
C VAL A 101 7.37 6.96 -6.62
N GLN A 102 6.63 5.89 -6.39
CA GLN A 102 5.42 5.57 -7.14
C GLN A 102 4.34 6.64 -6.92
N ILE A 103 4.00 6.96 -5.67
CA ILE A 103 3.04 8.01 -5.32
C ILE A 103 3.43 9.35 -5.95
N ALA A 104 4.71 9.71 -5.94
CA ALA A 104 5.18 10.96 -6.55
C ALA A 104 4.94 10.98 -8.08
N ARG A 105 5.15 9.85 -8.77
CA ARG A 105 4.91 9.73 -10.21
C ARG A 105 3.43 9.79 -10.55
N GLU A 106 2.61 9.05 -9.80
CA GLU A 106 1.16 9.04 -9.97
C GLU A 106 0.56 10.44 -9.77
N ASN A 107 1.08 11.22 -8.82
CA ASN A 107 0.71 12.65 -8.66
C ASN A 107 1.07 13.50 -9.90
N VAL A 108 2.21 13.26 -10.55
CA VAL A 108 2.60 13.99 -11.76
C VAL A 108 1.65 13.64 -12.91
N ILE A 109 1.34 12.35 -13.11
CA ILE A 109 0.41 11.91 -14.15
C ILE A 109 -0.98 12.49 -13.90
N LEU A 110 -1.49 12.42 -12.66
CA LEU A 110 -2.79 12.99 -12.29
C LEU A 110 -2.85 14.51 -12.51
N THR A 111 -1.76 15.22 -12.19
CA THR A 111 -1.69 16.67 -12.43
C THR A 111 -1.69 17.00 -13.92
N ALA A 112 -0.94 16.24 -14.71
CA ALA A 112 -0.90 16.39 -16.17
C ALA A 112 -2.26 16.06 -16.81
N ASP A 113 -2.93 14.98 -16.37
CA ASP A 113 -4.26 14.58 -16.81
C ASP A 113 -5.30 15.68 -16.57
N ARG A 114 -5.33 16.23 -15.34
CA ARG A 114 -6.21 17.36 -14.99
C ARG A 114 -5.91 18.64 -15.75
N ALA A 115 -4.65 18.85 -16.14
CA ALA A 115 -4.22 19.97 -16.97
C ALA A 115 -4.42 19.70 -18.47
N GLN A 116 -4.88 18.51 -18.86
CA GLN A 116 -4.96 18.03 -20.24
C GLN A 116 -3.62 18.06 -20.99
N ASP A 117 -2.51 17.89 -20.26
CA ASP A 117 -1.14 17.78 -20.79
C ASP A 117 -0.79 16.31 -21.09
N ALA A 118 -1.26 15.84 -22.25
CA ALA A 118 -1.05 14.47 -22.71
C ALA A 118 0.44 14.10 -22.89
N ALA A 119 1.30 15.07 -23.22
CA ALA A 119 2.73 14.80 -23.45
C ALA A 119 3.46 14.48 -22.13
N THR A 120 3.18 15.27 -21.08
CA THR A 120 3.73 15.00 -19.74
C THR A 120 3.16 13.70 -19.17
N ALA A 121 1.87 13.45 -19.32
CA ALA A 121 1.25 12.21 -18.84
C ALA A 121 1.86 10.97 -19.53
N ASP A 122 2.01 10.99 -20.86
CA ASP A 122 2.60 9.88 -21.64
C ASP A 122 4.04 9.54 -21.21
N LEU A 123 4.85 10.58 -21.00
CA LEU A 123 6.23 10.43 -20.54
C LEU A 123 6.29 9.67 -19.20
N TRP A 124 5.44 10.04 -18.26
CA TRP A 124 5.48 9.48 -16.91
C TRP A 124 4.84 8.10 -16.79
N VAL A 125 3.82 7.79 -17.60
CA VAL A 125 3.29 6.43 -17.74
C VAL A 125 4.39 5.48 -18.25
N LYS A 126 5.16 5.87 -19.27
CA LYS A 126 6.30 5.07 -19.77
C LYS A 126 7.39 4.84 -18.72
N VAL A 127 7.66 5.85 -17.87
CA VAL A 127 8.60 5.75 -16.75
C VAL A 127 8.10 4.81 -15.65
N GLN A 128 6.78 4.71 -15.46
CA GLN A 128 6.14 3.81 -14.51
C GLN A 128 6.22 2.35 -14.98
N ASP A 129 5.87 2.07 -16.23
CA ASP A 129 5.86 0.70 -16.79
C ASP A 129 7.23 0.02 -16.76
N GLY A 130 8.31 0.78 -16.98
CA GLY A 130 9.69 0.30 -16.96
C GLY A 130 10.25 -0.08 -15.59
N GLN A 131 9.46 -0.06 -14.51
CA GLN A 131 9.90 -0.36 -13.14
C GLN A 131 9.11 -1.49 -12.46
N THR A 132 8.30 -2.22 -13.22
CA THR A 132 7.45 -3.33 -12.75
C THR A 132 8.26 -4.62 -12.55
N GLY A 133 8.87 -4.77 -11.37
CA GLY A 133 9.47 -6.05 -11.01
C GLY A 133 10.42 -5.96 -9.84
N ARG A 134 9.89 -5.93 -8.61
CA ARG A 134 10.73 -6.12 -7.42
C ARG A 134 10.01 -6.94 -6.35
N THR A 135 10.70 -7.98 -5.87
CA THR A 135 10.22 -9.11 -5.05
C THR A 135 10.23 -8.83 -3.54
N TRP A 136 10.18 -7.56 -3.12
CA TRP A 136 10.33 -7.16 -1.71
C TRP A 136 9.27 -7.73 -0.78
N VAL A 137 8.02 -7.74 -1.25
CA VAL A 137 6.90 -8.27 -0.47
C VAL A 137 7.09 -9.77 -0.24
N GLN A 138 7.53 -10.54 -1.24
CA GLN A 138 7.80 -11.97 -1.10
C GLN A 138 8.86 -12.25 -0.02
N ILE A 139 9.91 -11.45 0.05
CA ILE A 139 10.95 -11.56 1.09
C ILE A 139 10.38 -11.30 2.49
N MET A 140 9.42 -10.38 2.61
CA MET A 140 8.83 -10.01 3.90
C MET A 140 7.71 -10.95 4.35
N VAL A 141 6.96 -11.55 3.42
CA VAL A 141 5.82 -12.42 3.73
C VAL A 141 6.12 -13.92 3.71
N ALA A 142 7.26 -14.35 3.15
CA ALA A 142 7.80 -15.71 3.29
C ALA A 142 8.06 -16.05 4.76
#